data_AF-A0A6A3N1F4-F1
#
_entry.id   AF-A0A6A3N1F4-F1
#
_cell.length_a   1.000
_cell.length_b   1.000
_cell.length_c   1.000
_cell.angle_alpha   90.00
_cell.angle_beta   90.00
_cell.angle_gamma   90.00
#
_symmetry.space_group_name_H-M   'P 1'
#
loop_
_entity.id
_entity.type
_entity.pdbx_description
1 polymer ?
#
loop_
_entity_poly.entity_id
_entity_poly.type
_entity_poly.pdbx_seq_one_letter_code
_entity_poly.pdbx_strand_id
1 'polypeptide(L)'
;MRAALFLLAAFPALTAARNVVTIGMTGGWKAANVTDTNTKLLARALSGDSFAKSVGDTRVCYSEVAALETQVVAGTNYRFYISGCGVVDSDGACSDSTLASCEETEFVVKIFEQTWTDTLKVTGIKQVKSSSSSSSDEETVQQGAVQIPEEMLELKAAAVTGDEKDAVDAWIQANGLNQYGDDATRMYTGGTPLFDENTGTNRDRYDYILSHHPDRPWLADAETASLFAKVEEETQGQGSVAGVLAMLGVFTVVLAGVVVLKMHQGRRERIRYNPIHSREQ
;
A
#
# COMPACT_ATOMS: atom_id res chain seq x y z
N MET A 1 7.65 59.36 46.10
CA MET A 1 7.86 59.24 44.64
C MET A 1 9.33 58.95 44.36
N ARG A 2 9.66 57.74 43.89
CA ARG A 2 10.63 57.47 42.82
C ARG A 2 10.70 55.95 42.62
N ALA A 3 10.31 55.55 41.42
CA ALA A 3 10.04 54.18 41.00
C ALA A 3 11.34 53.38 40.81
N ALA A 4 11.32 52.13 41.24
CA ALA A 4 12.31 51.13 40.87
C ALA A 4 11.90 50.52 39.51
N LEU A 5 12.69 50.79 38.47
CA LEU A 5 12.56 50.14 37.17
C LEU A 5 13.12 48.72 37.26
N PHE A 6 12.26 47.72 37.21
CA PHE A 6 12.66 46.34 36.93
C PHE A 6 12.73 46.15 35.42
N LEU A 7 13.95 46.02 34.88
CA LEU A 7 14.20 45.59 33.51
C LEU A 7 13.99 44.07 33.42
N LEU A 8 12.82 43.65 32.95
CA LEU A 8 12.57 42.28 32.51
C LEU A 8 13.23 42.08 31.14
N ALA A 9 14.30 41.29 31.11
CA ALA A 9 14.91 40.81 29.88
C ALA A 9 13.96 39.82 29.19
N ALA A 10 13.28 40.27 28.13
CA ALA A 10 12.57 39.38 27.23
C ALA A 10 13.59 38.70 26.31
N PHE A 11 13.97 37.46 26.64
CA PHE A 11 14.66 36.60 25.69
C PHE A 11 13.66 36.19 24.59
N PRO A 12 13.88 36.54 23.32
CA PRO A 12 13.07 35.98 22.25
C PRO A 12 13.35 34.48 22.20
N ALA A 13 12.33 33.67 22.48
CA ALA A 13 12.37 32.24 22.24
C ALA A 13 12.57 32.03 20.73
N LEU A 14 13.80 31.71 20.33
CA LEU A 14 14.08 31.21 19.01
C LEU A 14 13.35 29.87 18.86
N THR A 15 12.16 29.89 18.27
CA THR A 15 11.53 28.71 17.69
C THR A 15 12.42 28.22 16.56
N ALA A 16 13.40 27.39 16.89
CA ALA A 16 14.06 26.55 15.90
C ALA A 16 13.00 25.58 15.38
N ALA A 17 12.42 25.90 14.21
CA ALA A 17 11.67 24.94 13.43
C ALA A 17 12.63 23.80 13.09
N ARG A 18 12.58 22.73 13.89
CA ARG A 18 13.18 21.46 13.51
C ARG A 18 12.40 21.02 12.29
N ASN A 19 12.99 21.12 11.11
CA ASN A 19 12.58 20.34 9.96
C ASN A 19 12.70 18.88 10.41
N VAL A 20 11.61 18.32 10.91
CA VAL A 20 11.46 16.88 11.06
C VAL A 20 11.44 16.37 9.63
N VAL A 21 12.63 15.99 9.14
CA VAL A 21 12.72 15.12 7.98
C VAL A 21 11.99 13.86 8.40
N THR A 22 10.77 13.72 7.91
CA THR A 22 10.02 12.48 8.00
C THR A 22 10.82 11.50 7.17
N ILE A 23 11.69 10.73 7.82
CA ILE A 23 12.28 9.52 7.24
C ILE A 23 11.09 8.58 7.08
N GLY A 24 10.41 8.69 5.94
CA GLY A 24 9.31 7.84 5.56
C GLY A 24 9.87 6.44 5.39
N MET A 25 9.77 5.65 6.46
CA MET A 25 9.95 4.21 6.41
C MET A 25 8.95 3.67 5.40
N THR A 26 9.51 3.11 4.31
CA THR A 26 8.97 2.10 3.39
C THR A 26 7.45 2.03 3.20
N GLY A 27 6.99 2.24 1.97
CA GLY A 27 5.68 1.72 1.56
C GLY A 27 5.11 2.30 0.26
N GLY A 28 5.37 3.57 -0.04
CA GLY A 28 4.76 4.28 -1.17
C GLY A 28 5.75 4.74 -2.23
N TRP A 29 5.23 4.94 -3.45
CA TRP A 29 5.93 5.68 -4.49
C TRP A 29 6.13 7.14 -4.05
N LYS A 30 7.32 7.68 -4.31
CA LYS A 30 7.69 9.07 -4.06
C LYS A 30 8.31 9.65 -5.32
N ALA A 31 7.89 10.86 -5.68
CA ALA A 31 8.58 11.61 -6.73
C ALA A 31 10.07 11.79 -6.38
N ALA A 32 10.92 11.63 -7.38
CA ALA A 32 12.35 11.83 -7.28
C ALA A 32 12.83 12.64 -8.49
N ASN A 33 13.90 13.41 -8.29
CA ASN A 33 14.49 14.15 -9.41
C ASN A 33 15.12 13.19 -10.42
N VAL A 34 14.95 13.52 -11.70
CA VAL A 34 15.70 12.88 -12.77
C VAL A 34 17.16 13.33 -12.66
N THR A 35 18.08 12.36 -12.56
CA THR A 35 19.53 12.61 -12.45
C THR A 35 20.27 11.71 -13.43
N ASP A 36 21.48 12.09 -13.81
CA ASP A 36 22.35 11.29 -14.69
C ASP A 36 22.54 9.85 -14.17
N THR A 37 22.66 9.67 -12.85
CA THR A 37 22.74 8.34 -12.22
C THR A 37 21.53 7.47 -12.57
N ASN A 38 20.33 8.04 -12.46
CA ASN A 38 19.07 7.32 -12.63
C ASN A 38 18.80 7.07 -14.12
N THR A 39 19.18 8.02 -14.98
CA THR A 39 19.12 7.89 -16.44
C THR A 39 20.08 6.80 -16.93
N LYS A 40 21.28 6.68 -16.36
CA LYS A 40 22.21 5.58 -16.65
C LYS A 40 21.68 4.22 -16.18
N LEU A 41 20.98 4.18 -15.04
CA LEU A 41 20.28 2.98 -14.57
C LEU A 41 19.20 2.57 -15.57
N LEU A 42 18.36 3.51 -16.03
CA LEU A 42 17.36 3.28 -17.07
C LEU A 42 18.00 2.74 -18.36
N ALA A 43 19.07 3.38 -18.85
CA ALA A 43 19.77 2.96 -20.05
C ALA A 43 20.29 1.52 -19.93
N ARG A 44 20.96 1.19 -18.81
CA ARG A 44 21.48 -0.15 -18.54
C ARG A 44 20.37 -1.21 -18.44
N ALA A 45 19.25 -0.86 -17.83
CA ALA A 45 18.13 -1.78 -17.69
C ALA A 45 17.47 -2.08 -19.04
N LEU A 46 17.33 -1.07 -19.90
CA LEU A 46 16.73 -1.21 -21.23
C LEU A 46 17.67 -1.88 -22.25
N SER A 47 18.99 -1.73 -22.10
CA SER A 47 19.98 -2.38 -22.97
C SER A 47 20.43 -3.77 -22.52
N GLY A 48 20.08 -4.17 -21.30
CA GLY A 48 20.31 -5.52 -20.81
C GLY A 48 19.32 -6.55 -21.37
N ASP A 49 19.39 -7.77 -20.86
CA ASP A 49 18.50 -8.89 -21.20
C ASP A 49 17.54 -9.27 -20.06
N SER A 50 17.67 -8.61 -18.90
CA SER A 50 16.91 -8.90 -17.68
C SER A 50 15.52 -8.26 -17.69
N PHE A 51 14.60 -8.86 -18.44
CA PHE A 51 13.18 -8.51 -18.46
C PHE A 51 12.35 -9.54 -17.70
N ALA A 52 11.37 -9.08 -16.92
CA ALA A 52 10.37 -9.98 -16.34
C ALA A 52 9.51 -10.59 -17.45
N LYS A 53 9.05 -11.83 -17.24
CA LYS A 53 8.17 -12.54 -18.18
C LYS A 53 6.90 -11.74 -18.52
N SER A 54 6.43 -10.93 -17.58
CA SER A 54 5.27 -10.03 -17.75
C SER A 54 5.49 -8.91 -18.77
N VAL A 55 6.73 -8.56 -19.11
CA VAL A 55 7.06 -7.55 -20.12
C VAL A 55 6.92 -8.11 -21.55
N GLY A 56 7.11 -9.42 -21.70
CA GLY A 56 7.12 -10.10 -23.00
C GLY A 56 8.24 -9.57 -23.92
N ASP A 57 7.93 -9.48 -25.21
CA ASP A 57 8.86 -9.03 -26.24
C ASP A 57 8.91 -7.50 -26.39
N THR A 58 8.19 -6.77 -25.56
CA THR A 58 8.16 -5.30 -25.62
C THR A 58 9.54 -4.73 -25.30
N ARG A 59 10.12 -3.96 -26.22
CA ARG A 59 11.33 -3.15 -25.98
C ARG A 59 11.05 -1.71 -26.34
N VAL A 60 11.68 -0.80 -25.61
CA VAL A 60 11.57 0.64 -25.83
C VAL A 60 12.93 1.29 -25.70
N CYS A 61 13.15 2.34 -26.49
CA CYS A 61 14.23 3.29 -26.27
C CYS A 61 13.63 4.62 -25.79
N TYR A 62 14.41 5.45 -25.09
CA TYR A 62 13.97 6.77 -24.63
C TYR A 62 14.67 7.90 -25.39
N SER A 63 13.93 8.97 -25.70
CA SER A 63 14.44 10.28 -26.13
C SER A 63 14.56 11.22 -24.94
N GLU A 64 13.57 11.20 -24.05
CA GLU A 64 13.46 12.07 -22.89
C GLU A 64 12.95 11.29 -21.66
N VAL A 65 13.41 11.70 -20.47
CA VAL A 65 12.88 11.23 -19.19
C VAL A 65 12.11 12.37 -18.52
N ALA A 66 10.79 12.36 -18.65
CA ALA A 66 9.92 13.42 -18.16
C ALA A 66 9.81 13.44 -16.63
N ALA A 67 9.72 12.26 -16.00
CA ALA A 67 9.59 12.15 -14.55
C ALA A 67 10.11 10.81 -14.01
N LEU A 68 10.39 10.80 -12.72
CA LEU A 68 10.79 9.60 -11.99
C LEU A 68 10.07 9.53 -10.64
N GLU A 69 9.63 8.34 -10.29
CA GLU A 69 9.23 7.99 -8.93
C GLU A 69 10.00 6.78 -8.44
N THR A 70 10.25 6.73 -7.14
CA THR A 70 10.95 5.62 -6.48
C THR A 70 10.12 5.07 -5.33
N GLN A 71 10.28 3.78 -5.05
CA GLN A 71 9.69 3.12 -3.90
C GLN A 71 10.73 2.19 -3.29
N VAL A 72 11.04 2.38 -2.01
CA VAL A 72 11.94 1.51 -1.25
C VAL A 72 11.17 0.30 -0.75
N VAL A 73 11.67 -0.90 -1.09
CA VAL A 73 11.20 -2.23 -0.65
C VAL A 73 12.42 -3.01 -0.12
N ALA A 74 12.50 -4.35 -0.28
CA ALA A 74 13.79 -5.05 -0.25
C ALA A 74 14.57 -4.81 -1.56
N GLY A 75 14.92 -3.55 -1.78
CA GLY A 75 15.45 -3.03 -3.04
C GLY A 75 14.85 -1.67 -3.33
N THR A 76 15.01 -1.22 -4.56
CA THR A 76 14.40 0.02 -5.04
C THR A 76 13.61 -0.27 -6.32
N ASN A 77 12.33 0.02 -6.30
CA ASN A 77 11.54 0.13 -7.51
C ASN A 77 11.67 1.56 -8.06
N TYR A 78 11.87 1.66 -9.38
CA TYR A 78 11.87 2.89 -10.14
C TYR A 78 10.69 2.87 -11.12
N ARG A 79 10.04 4.00 -11.29
CA ARG A 79 8.98 4.22 -12.28
C ARG A 79 9.33 5.47 -13.08
N PHE A 80 9.86 5.24 -14.27
CA PHE A 80 10.24 6.27 -15.21
C PHE A 80 9.07 6.57 -16.14
N TYR A 81 8.80 7.86 -16.34
CA TYR A 81 7.91 8.36 -17.38
C TYR A 81 8.82 8.90 -18.47
N ILE A 82 8.78 8.28 -19.64
CA ILE A 82 9.70 8.57 -20.74
C ILE A 82 8.92 8.87 -22.01
N SER A 83 9.51 9.68 -22.87
CA SER A 83 9.15 9.75 -24.29
C SER A 83 10.13 8.88 -25.06
N GLY A 84 9.66 8.22 -26.11
CA GLY A 84 10.52 7.45 -26.97
C GLY A 84 9.74 6.50 -27.86
N CYS A 85 10.37 5.39 -28.26
CA CYS A 85 9.85 4.54 -29.31
C CYS A 85 9.85 3.07 -28.93
N GLY A 86 8.84 2.35 -29.41
CA GLY A 86 8.84 0.89 -29.42
C GLY A 86 9.87 0.39 -30.43
N VAL A 87 10.72 -0.52 -29.99
CA VAL A 87 11.82 -1.09 -30.78
C VAL A 87 11.84 -2.61 -30.65
N VAL A 88 12.60 -3.28 -31.51
CA VAL A 88 12.84 -4.73 -31.39
C VAL A 88 13.96 -4.99 -30.40
N ASP A 89 15.03 -4.21 -30.48
CA ASP A 89 16.17 -4.22 -29.57
C ASP A 89 16.42 -2.78 -29.11
N SER A 90 16.80 -2.61 -27.84
CA SER A 90 17.03 -1.29 -27.25
C SER A 90 18.47 -1.17 -26.77
N ASP A 91 19.10 -0.05 -27.08
CA ASP A 91 20.39 0.37 -26.50
C ASP A 91 20.21 1.32 -25.31
N GLY A 92 18.98 1.42 -24.78
CA GLY A 92 18.58 2.40 -23.79
C GLY A 92 18.08 3.68 -24.43
N ALA A 93 18.98 4.58 -24.82
CA ALA A 93 18.60 5.82 -25.51
C ALA A 93 18.28 5.56 -26.99
N CYS A 94 17.31 6.29 -27.55
CA CYS A 94 17.01 6.18 -28.97
C CYS A 94 18.13 6.77 -29.83
N SER A 95 18.49 6.08 -30.92
CA SER A 95 19.36 6.66 -31.94
C SER A 95 18.60 7.71 -32.77
N ASP A 96 19.33 8.64 -33.38
CA ASP A 96 18.75 9.65 -34.29
C ASP A 96 17.96 8.99 -35.44
N SER A 97 18.43 7.84 -35.94
CA SER A 97 17.73 7.07 -36.98
C SER A 97 16.41 6.46 -36.50
N THR A 98 16.35 6.06 -35.23
CA THR A 98 15.12 5.56 -34.63
C THR A 98 14.13 6.70 -34.50
N LEU A 99 14.54 7.83 -33.90
CA LEU A 99 13.69 9.01 -33.74
C LEU A 99 13.18 9.61 -35.05
N ALA A 100 13.96 9.50 -36.14
CA ALA A 100 13.51 9.93 -37.46
C ALA A 100 12.46 9.00 -38.09
N SER A 101 12.34 7.76 -37.63
CA SER A 101 11.48 6.72 -38.23
C SER A 101 10.30 6.32 -37.36
N CYS A 102 10.29 6.68 -36.08
CA CYS A 102 9.20 6.42 -35.15
C CYS A 102 8.48 7.70 -34.75
N GLU A 103 7.18 7.57 -34.48
CA GLU A 103 6.43 8.58 -33.76
C GLU A 103 6.68 8.38 -32.26
N GLU A 104 7.22 9.41 -31.60
CA GLU A 104 7.48 9.33 -30.17
C GLU A 104 6.17 9.18 -29.39
N THR A 105 6.17 8.23 -28.46
CA THR A 105 5.05 7.99 -27.56
C THR A 105 5.53 7.93 -26.13
N GLU A 106 4.62 8.20 -25.20
CA GLU A 106 4.94 8.15 -23.78
C GLU A 106 4.90 6.71 -23.28
N PHE A 107 5.86 6.35 -22.44
CA PHE A 107 5.91 5.07 -21.75
C PHE A 107 6.13 5.25 -20.26
N VAL A 108 5.54 4.33 -19.50
CA VAL A 108 5.87 4.09 -18.10
C VAL A 108 6.71 2.82 -18.01
N VAL A 109 7.98 2.98 -17.67
CA VAL A 109 8.93 1.89 -17.49
C VAL A 109 9.15 1.67 -16.00
N LYS A 110 8.95 0.43 -15.53
CA LYS A 110 9.19 0.00 -14.16
C LYS A 110 10.43 -0.87 -14.09
N ILE A 111 11.34 -0.52 -13.18
CA ILE A 111 12.61 -1.22 -12.97
C ILE A 111 12.74 -1.55 -11.49
N PHE A 112 13.29 -2.72 -11.19
CA PHE A 112 13.68 -3.12 -9.84
C PHE A 112 15.19 -3.26 -9.77
N GLU A 113 15.79 -2.68 -8.73
CA GLU A 113 17.22 -2.79 -8.44
C GLU A 113 17.47 -3.24 -6.99
N GLN A 114 18.41 -4.17 -6.82
CA GLN A 114 19.03 -4.51 -5.53
C GLN A 114 20.54 -4.57 -5.72
N THR A 115 21.26 -3.60 -5.17
CA THR A 115 22.72 -3.50 -5.34
C THR A 115 23.49 -4.58 -4.59
N TRP A 116 22.96 -5.11 -3.48
CA TRP A 116 23.62 -6.16 -2.69
C TRP A 116 23.49 -7.56 -3.29
N THR A 117 22.59 -7.76 -4.27
CA THR A 117 22.48 -9.00 -5.06
C THR A 117 22.80 -8.78 -6.54
N ASP A 118 23.30 -7.59 -6.91
CA ASP A 118 23.54 -7.17 -8.30
C ASP A 118 22.34 -7.45 -9.22
N THR A 119 21.13 -7.22 -8.71
CA THR A 119 19.89 -7.50 -9.43
C THR A 119 19.38 -6.22 -10.06
N LEU A 120 19.27 -6.21 -11.39
CA LEU A 120 18.61 -5.16 -12.15
C LEU A 120 17.62 -5.82 -13.12
N LYS A 121 16.34 -5.44 -13.05
CA LYS A 121 15.29 -6.08 -13.84
C LYS A 121 14.21 -5.11 -14.28
N VAL A 122 13.87 -5.12 -15.56
CA VAL A 122 12.70 -4.40 -16.07
C VAL A 122 11.45 -5.22 -15.72
N THR A 123 10.58 -4.68 -14.89
CA THR A 123 9.39 -5.37 -14.35
C THR A 123 8.11 -5.00 -15.08
N GLY A 124 8.10 -3.90 -15.85
CA GLY A 124 6.94 -3.50 -16.63
C GLY A 124 7.25 -2.39 -17.64
N ILE A 125 6.62 -2.47 -18.80
CA ILE A 125 6.59 -1.40 -19.80
C ILE A 125 5.12 -1.20 -20.18
N LYS A 126 4.63 0.04 -20.12
CA LYS A 126 3.28 0.40 -20.56
C LYS A 126 3.33 1.66 -21.41
N GLN A 127 2.74 1.63 -22.59
CA GLN A 127 2.54 2.82 -23.41
C GLN A 127 1.37 3.65 -22.84
N VAL A 128 1.56 4.95 -22.71
CA VAL A 128 0.53 5.93 -22.38
C VAL A 128 0.08 6.58 -23.69
N LYS A 129 -1.22 6.55 -23.99
CA LYS A 129 -1.74 7.30 -25.14
C LYS A 129 -1.57 8.80 -24.87
N SER A 130 -0.85 9.47 -25.77
CA SER A 130 -0.50 10.90 -25.71
C SER A 130 -1.72 11.77 -25.35
N SER A 131 -1.60 12.54 -24.27
CA SER A 131 -2.57 13.55 -23.86
C SER A 131 -2.12 14.94 -24.31
N SER A 132 -2.64 15.40 -25.44
CA SER A 132 -2.85 16.82 -25.67
C SER A 132 -4.16 17.24 -24.99
N SER A 133 -4.10 18.29 -24.16
CA SER A 133 -5.24 19.00 -23.57
C SER A 133 -6.11 19.64 -24.68
N SER A 134 -7.44 19.82 -24.59
CA SER A 134 -8.30 20.26 -23.49
C SER A 134 -9.77 19.85 -23.72
N SER A 135 -10.56 19.87 -22.65
CA SER A 135 -12.00 19.60 -22.58
C SER A 135 -12.88 20.35 -23.58
N SER A 136 -13.90 19.65 -24.10
CA SER A 136 -15.28 20.14 -24.17
C SER A 136 -16.20 18.95 -24.40
N ASP A 137 -17.15 18.81 -23.49
CA ASP A 137 -18.33 17.97 -23.63
C ASP A 137 -18.99 18.19 -24.99
N GLU A 138 -19.28 17.11 -25.73
CA GLU A 138 -20.65 16.87 -26.15
C GLU A 138 -20.86 15.41 -26.52
N GLU A 139 -21.92 14.89 -25.93
CA GLU A 139 -22.58 13.61 -26.08
C GLU A 139 -23.00 13.36 -27.55
N THR A 140 -22.78 12.15 -28.07
CA THR A 140 -23.79 11.49 -28.93
C THR A 140 -23.61 9.98 -28.86
N VAL A 141 -24.62 9.36 -28.26
CA VAL A 141 -24.96 7.94 -28.28
C VAL A 141 -25.08 7.44 -29.71
N GLN A 142 -24.50 6.28 -30.04
CA GLN A 142 -25.22 5.25 -30.80
C GLN A 142 -24.83 3.84 -30.34
N GLN A 143 -25.87 3.14 -29.89
CA GLN A 143 -25.87 1.73 -29.55
C GLN A 143 -25.58 0.85 -30.78
N GLY A 144 -24.69 -0.12 -30.58
CA GLY A 144 -24.53 -1.28 -31.46
C GLY A 144 -24.31 -2.50 -30.59
N ALA A 145 -25.38 -3.21 -30.27
CA ALA A 145 -25.39 -4.40 -29.43
C ALA A 145 -24.58 -5.54 -30.09
N VAL A 146 -23.52 -5.99 -29.40
CA VAL A 146 -22.96 -7.33 -29.59
C VAL A 146 -23.20 -8.08 -28.30
N GLN A 147 -24.21 -8.96 -28.34
CA GLN A 147 -24.51 -9.90 -27.27
C GLN A 147 -23.37 -10.93 -27.21
N ILE A 148 -22.58 -10.90 -26.15
CA ILE A 148 -21.75 -12.05 -25.76
C ILE A 148 -22.56 -12.82 -24.71
N PRO A 149 -22.80 -14.13 -24.90
CA PRO A 149 -23.65 -14.94 -24.03
C PRO A 149 -23.19 -14.93 -22.56
N GLU A 150 -24.16 -14.81 -21.65
CA GLU A 150 -24.06 -14.69 -20.19
C GLU A 150 -23.41 -15.89 -19.46
N GLU A 151 -22.92 -16.90 -20.16
CA GLU A 151 -22.51 -18.18 -19.57
C GLU A 151 -20.99 -18.29 -19.29
N MET A 152 -20.22 -17.23 -19.53
CA MET A 152 -18.77 -17.20 -19.27
C MET A 152 -18.37 -16.19 -18.19
N LEU A 153 -19.30 -15.86 -17.29
CA LEU A 153 -19.12 -14.90 -16.19
C LEU A 153 -19.22 -15.53 -14.80
N GLU A 154 -19.03 -16.85 -14.67
CA GLU A 154 -19.18 -17.55 -13.38
C GLU A 154 -17.88 -18.18 -12.82
N LEU A 155 -16.71 -17.89 -13.42
CA LEU A 155 -15.43 -18.44 -12.92
C LEU A 155 -14.27 -17.44 -12.84
N LYS A 156 -14.54 -16.13 -12.95
CA LYS A 156 -13.52 -15.10 -12.69
C LYS A 156 -13.86 -14.37 -11.39
N ALA A 157 -13.32 -14.94 -10.31
CA ALA A 157 -13.08 -14.37 -8.98
C ALA A 157 -13.89 -13.11 -8.65
N ALA A 158 -14.81 -13.24 -7.69
CA ALA A 158 -15.44 -12.13 -7.00
C ALA A 158 -14.39 -11.07 -6.68
N ALA A 159 -14.37 -9.99 -7.46
CA ALA A 159 -13.61 -8.81 -7.11
C ALA A 159 -14.13 -8.39 -5.74
N VAL A 160 -13.24 -8.31 -4.75
CA VAL A 160 -13.59 -7.85 -3.40
C VAL A 160 -14.32 -6.52 -3.54
N THR A 161 -15.59 -6.51 -3.15
CA THR A 161 -16.41 -5.30 -3.23
C THR A 161 -15.81 -4.22 -2.35
N GLY A 162 -16.09 -2.94 -2.62
CA GLY A 162 -15.62 -1.83 -1.77
C GLY A 162 -15.95 -2.06 -0.29
N ASP A 163 -17.19 -2.46 -0.02
CA ASP A 163 -17.68 -2.75 1.32
C ASP A 163 -16.91 -3.89 2.01
N GLU A 164 -16.51 -4.93 1.27
CA GLU A 164 -15.71 -6.02 1.85
C GLU A 164 -14.28 -5.57 2.17
N LYS A 165 -13.70 -4.68 1.36
CA LYS A 165 -12.38 -4.09 1.66
C LYS A 165 -12.40 -3.28 2.95
N ASP A 166 -13.46 -2.51 3.15
CA ASP A 166 -13.64 -1.72 4.37
C ASP A 166 -13.82 -2.63 5.60
N ALA A 167 -14.58 -3.73 5.46
CA ALA A 167 -14.71 -4.74 6.52
C ALA A 167 -13.37 -5.40 6.87
N VAL A 168 -12.55 -5.74 5.86
CA VAL A 168 -11.18 -6.26 6.05
C VAL A 168 -10.33 -5.25 6.81
N ASP A 169 -10.34 -3.99 6.40
CA ASP A 169 -9.50 -2.96 7.02
C ASP A 169 -9.94 -2.66 8.48
N ALA A 170 -11.24 -2.71 8.77
CA ALA A 170 -11.77 -2.60 10.12
C ALA A 170 -11.36 -3.79 11.00
N TRP A 171 -11.45 -5.00 10.47
CA TRP A 171 -11.03 -6.22 11.18
C TRP A 171 -9.52 -6.22 11.50
N ILE A 172 -8.67 -5.79 10.56
CA ILE A 172 -7.23 -5.64 10.78
C ILE A 172 -6.96 -4.72 11.98
N GLN A 173 -7.62 -3.56 12.01
CA GLN A 173 -7.45 -2.58 13.08
C GLN A 173 -7.97 -3.09 14.43
N ALA A 174 -9.15 -3.71 14.45
CA ALA A 174 -9.78 -4.23 15.65
C ALA A 174 -8.94 -5.34 16.32
N ASN A 175 -8.25 -6.14 15.50
CA ASN A 175 -7.46 -7.27 15.97
C ASN A 175 -5.97 -6.93 16.18
N GLY A 176 -5.55 -5.68 15.93
CA GLY A 176 -4.17 -5.26 16.09
C GLY A 176 -3.21 -6.01 15.16
N LEU A 177 -3.69 -6.35 13.96
CA LEU A 177 -2.92 -7.06 12.94
C LEU A 177 -2.06 -6.06 12.14
N ASN A 178 -1.07 -6.57 11.42
CA ASN A 178 -0.36 -5.75 10.45
C ASN A 178 -1.24 -5.45 9.22
N GLN A 179 -0.80 -4.53 8.36
CA GLN A 179 -1.54 -4.07 7.17
C GLN A 179 -1.92 -5.18 6.15
N TYR A 180 -1.41 -6.40 6.31
CA TYR A 180 -1.66 -7.54 5.44
C TYR A 180 -2.56 -8.60 6.12
N GLY A 181 -3.15 -8.30 7.28
CA GLY A 181 -4.01 -9.24 8.01
C GLY A 181 -3.25 -10.32 8.77
N ASP A 182 -1.94 -10.21 8.88
CA ASP A 182 -1.09 -11.13 9.64
C ASP A 182 -0.74 -10.57 11.03
N ASP A 183 -0.10 -11.37 11.88
CA ASP A 183 0.39 -10.92 13.19
C ASP A 183 1.25 -9.65 13.10
N ALA A 184 1.07 -8.70 14.03
CA ALA A 184 1.78 -7.43 14.05
C ALA A 184 3.31 -7.58 14.12
N THR A 185 3.82 -8.67 14.68
CA THR A 185 5.26 -8.95 14.80
C THR A 185 5.82 -9.75 13.62
N ARG A 186 4.97 -10.12 12.64
CA ARG A 186 5.39 -10.89 11.49
C ARG A 186 6.35 -10.09 10.61
N MET A 187 7.54 -10.64 10.46
CA MET A 187 8.56 -10.13 9.54
C MET A 187 8.49 -10.91 8.23
N TYR A 188 8.60 -10.20 7.11
CA TYR A 188 8.64 -10.81 5.79
C TYR A 188 10.08 -10.82 5.27
N THR A 189 10.53 -11.99 4.84
CA THR A 189 11.72 -12.10 4.00
C THR A 189 11.45 -11.32 2.71
N GLY A 190 12.10 -10.17 2.54
CA GLY A 190 11.80 -9.23 1.44
C GLY A 190 11.02 -7.96 1.86
N GLY A 191 10.70 -7.79 3.15
CA GLY A 191 10.07 -6.59 3.71
C GLY A 191 8.55 -6.49 3.51
N THR A 192 8.00 -7.10 2.45
CA THR A 192 6.56 -7.19 2.19
C THR A 192 6.19 -8.57 1.62
N PRO A 193 5.03 -9.14 1.97
CA PRO A 193 4.57 -10.40 1.39
C PRO A 193 4.00 -10.23 -0.03
N LEU A 194 3.82 -8.98 -0.49
CA LEU A 194 3.17 -8.70 -1.76
C LEU A 194 4.12 -8.86 -2.95
N PHE A 195 5.44 -8.86 -2.72
CA PHE A 195 6.43 -9.00 -3.77
C PHE A 195 6.92 -10.44 -3.87
N ASP A 196 6.76 -11.05 -5.05
CA ASP A 196 7.35 -12.36 -5.36
C ASP A 196 8.71 -12.16 -6.03
N GLU A 197 9.78 -12.46 -5.29
CA GLU A 197 11.17 -12.31 -5.76
C GLU A 197 11.50 -13.23 -6.95
N ASN A 198 10.83 -14.38 -7.07
CA ASN A 198 11.09 -15.33 -8.17
C ASN A 198 10.53 -14.81 -9.49
N THR A 199 9.37 -14.16 -9.45
CA THR A 199 8.71 -13.64 -10.65
C THR A 199 9.00 -12.16 -10.90
N GLY A 200 9.36 -11.40 -9.86
CA GLY A 200 9.51 -9.94 -9.90
C GLY A 200 8.17 -9.21 -10.00
N THR A 201 7.07 -9.86 -9.60
CA THR A 201 5.71 -9.28 -9.70
C THR A 201 5.16 -8.95 -8.32
N ASN A 202 4.31 -7.93 -8.25
CA ASN A 202 3.58 -7.56 -7.04
C ASN A 202 2.15 -8.09 -7.11
N ARG A 203 1.69 -8.68 -6.01
CA ARG A 203 0.32 -9.12 -5.79
C ARG A 203 -0.52 -8.02 -5.13
N ASP A 204 -1.81 -7.97 -5.42
CA ASP A 204 -2.74 -7.08 -4.72
C ASP A 204 -2.85 -7.43 -3.22
N ARG A 205 -3.04 -6.40 -2.38
CA ARG A 205 -3.11 -6.56 -0.92
C ARG A 205 -4.30 -7.42 -0.49
N TYR A 206 -5.48 -7.16 -1.06
CA TYR A 206 -6.70 -7.87 -0.69
C TYR A 206 -6.70 -9.29 -1.26
N ASP A 207 -6.12 -9.49 -2.44
CA ASP A 207 -5.89 -10.84 -2.98
C ASP A 207 -5.01 -11.68 -2.02
N TYR A 208 -3.95 -11.08 -1.47
CA TYR A 208 -3.09 -11.73 -0.48
C TYR A 208 -3.88 -12.11 0.78
N ILE A 209 -4.60 -11.14 1.37
CA ILE A 209 -5.41 -11.32 2.57
C ILE A 209 -6.44 -12.45 2.37
N LEU A 210 -7.18 -12.43 1.28
CA LEU A 210 -8.17 -13.47 0.97
C LEU A 210 -7.57 -14.87 0.87
N SER A 211 -6.35 -15.00 0.35
CA SER A 211 -5.70 -16.31 0.27
C SER A 211 -5.17 -16.81 1.60
N HIS A 212 -4.84 -15.92 2.53
CA HIS A 212 -4.36 -16.28 3.87
C HIS A 212 -5.51 -16.47 4.87
N HIS A 213 -6.65 -15.82 4.63
CA HIS A 213 -7.86 -15.87 5.45
C HIS A 213 -9.06 -16.34 4.61
N PRO A 214 -9.05 -17.61 4.12
CA PRO A 214 -10.12 -18.13 3.27
C PRO A 214 -11.47 -18.24 3.99
N ASP A 215 -11.46 -18.25 5.32
CA ASP A 215 -12.61 -18.27 6.22
C ASP A 215 -13.25 -16.89 6.43
N ARG A 216 -12.62 -15.81 5.94
CA ARG A 216 -13.13 -14.43 5.94
C ARG A 216 -13.65 -13.96 7.32
N PRO A 217 -12.80 -13.91 8.35
CA PRO A 217 -13.20 -13.61 9.73
C PRO A 217 -13.89 -12.25 9.91
N TRP A 218 -13.63 -11.27 9.03
CA TRP A 218 -14.30 -9.96 9.02
C TRP A 218 -15.80 -10.03 8.71
N LEU A 219 -16.30 -11.11 8.10
CA LEU A 219 -17.74 -11.26 7.84
C LEU A 219 -18.55 -11.49 9.13
N ALA A 220 -17.96 -12.14 10.14
CA ALA A 220 -18.62 -12.31 11.44
C ALA A 220 -18.78 -10.96 12.16
N ASP A 221 -17.81 -10.06 12.01
CA ASP A 221 -17.87 -8.70 12.55
C ASP A 221 -18.86 -7.82 11.76
N ALA A 222 -18.97 -8.01 10.44
CA ALA A 222 -19.94 -7.31 9.59
C ALA A 222 -21.40 -7.76 9.86
N GLU A 223 -21.63 -9.06 10.10
CA GLU A 223 -22.96 -9.59 10.40
C GLU A 223 -23.44 -9.15 11.79
N THR A 224 -22.54 -9.11 12.78
CA THR A 224 -22.86 -8.55 14.10
C THR A 224 -23.14 -7.05 14.04
N ALA A 225 -22.36 -6.26 13.28
CA ALA A 225 -22.65 -4.83 13.07
C ALA A 225 -24.01 -4.59 12.39
N SER A 226 -24.36 -5.42 11.39
CA SER A 226 -25.67 -5.38 10.73
C SER A 226 -26.81 -5.79 11.67
N LEU A 227 -26.59 -6.78 12.54
CA LEU A 227 -27.55 -7.18 13.59
C LEU A 227 -27.76 -6.07 14.64
N PHE A 228 -26.72 -5.34 15.05
CA PHE A 228 -26.86 -4.21 15.97
C PHE A 228 -27.56 -3.00 15.33
N ALA A 229 -27.27 -2.70 14.06
CA ALA A 229 -27.98 -1.66 13.31
C ALA A 229 -29.47 -1.98 13.14
N LYS A 230 -29.82 -3.27 12.99
CA LYS A 230 -31.20 -3.73 12.90
C LYS A 230 -31.95 -3.70 14.24
N VAL A 231 -31.24 -3.73 15.37
CA VAL A 231 -31.84 -3.65 16.71
C VAL A 231 -32.15 -2.19 17.12
N GLU A 232 -31.47 -1.20 16.54
CA GLU A 232 -31.77 0.22 16.80
C GLU A 232 -33.07 0.70 16.14
N GLU A 233 -33.49 0.09 15.02
CA GLU A 233 -34.68 0.55 14.29
C GLU A 233 -36.02 0.13 14.96
N GLU A 234 -36.04 -0.92 15.79
CA GLU A 234 -37.28 -1.38 16.45
C GLU A 234 -37.60 -0.72 17.80
N THR A 235 -36.73 0.13 18.36
CA THR A 235 -36.98 0.74 19.69
C THR A 235 -37.39 2.22 19.66
N GLN A 236 -37.75 2.77 18.50
CA GLN A 236 -38.35 4.11 18.40
C GLN A 236 -39.88 4.05 18.34
N GLY A 237 -40.48 3.40 19.34
CA GLY A 237 -41.92 3.31 19.50
C GLY A 237 -42.35 3.46 20.96
N GLN A 238 -42.61 4.70 21.37
CA GLN A 238 -43.55 5.06 22.44
C GLN A 238 -43.10 4.86 23.91
N GLY A 239 -42.51 5.94 24.45
CA GLY A 239 -42.91 6.51 25.74
C GLY A 239 -42.43 5.84 27.03
N SER A 240 -41.52 6.54 27.74
CA SER A 240 -41.49 6.77 29.19
C SER A 240 -40.06 6.71 29.74
N VAL A 241 -39.75 7.67 30.61
CA VAL A 241 -38.42 8.13 31.02
C VAL A 241 -37.70 7.16 31.99
N ALA A 242 -37.89 5.85 31.85
CA ALA A 242 -37.36 4.84 32.78
C ALA A 242 -36.13 4.05 32.28
N GLY A 243 -35.70 4.25 31.03
CA GLY A 243 -34.66 3.42 30.39
C GLY A 243 -33.19 3.85 30.61
N VAL A 244 -32.92 5.02 31.20
CA VAL A 244 -31.55 5.58 31.24
C VAL A 244 -30.66 4.95 32.32
N LEU A 245 -31.21 4.15 33.25
CA LEU A 245 -30.43 3.56 34.35
C LEU A 245 -30.04 2.08 34.18
N ALA A 246 -30.51 1.38 33.13
CA ALA A 246 -30.15 -0.04 32.93
C ALA A 246 -28.87 -0.25 32.09
N MET A 247 -28.51 0.68 31.21
CA MET A 247 -27.37 0.51 30.29
C MET A 247 -25.98 0.76 30.91
N LEU A 248 -25.90 1.48 32.03
CA LEU A 248 -24.63 1.68 32.75
C LEU A 248 -24.24 0.47 33.63
N GLY A 249 -25.19 -0.38 34.02
CA GLY A 249 -24.93 -1.56 34.84
C GLY A 249 -24.34 -2.73 34.05
N VAL A 250 -24.78 -2.95 32.81
CA VAL A 250 -24.35 -4.11 32.01
C VAL A 250 -22.96 -3.88 31.41
N PHE A 251 -22.66 -2.66 30.93
CA PHE A 251 -21.34 -2.34 30.38
C PHE A 251 -20.22 -2.36 31.43
N THR A 252 -20.50 -1.98 32.68
CA THR A 252 -19.50 -2.01 33.76
C THR A 252 -19.19 -3.44 34.23
N VAL A 253 -20.17 -4.34 34.26
CA VAL A 253 -19.97 -5.75 34.62
C VAL A 253 -19.19 -6.52 33.54
N VAL A 254 -19.47 -6.26 32.26
CA VAL A 254 -18.76 -6.92 31.14
C VAL A 254 -17.30 -6.45 31.06
N LEU A 255 -17.04 -5.14 31.19
CA LEU A 255 -15.66 -4.63 31.19
C LEU A 255 -14.85 -5.13 32.41
N ALA A 256 -15.47 -5.24 33.59
CA ALA A 256 -14.80 -5.80 34.76
C ALA A 256 -14.47 -7.29 34.60
N GLY A 257 -15.36 -8.08 33.99
CA GLY A 257 -15.13 -9.51 33.71
C GLY A 257 -13.97 -9.77 32.76
N VAL A 258 -13.86 -8.96 31.69
CA VAL A 258 -12.77 -9.07 30.69
C VAL A 258 -11.40 -8.72 31.30
N VAL A 259 -11.34 -7.71 32.19
CA VAL A 259 -10.09 -7.33 32.87
C VAL A 259 -9.63 -8.41 33.85
N VAL A 260 -10.55 -9.04 34.59
CA VAL A 260 -10.23 -10.12 35.55
C VAL A 260 -9.74 -11.39 34.82
N LEU A 261 -10.35 -11.75 33.69
CA LEU A 261 -9.91 -12.89 32.86
C LEU A 261 -8.50 -12.68 32.28
N LYS A 262 -8.19 -11.48 31.79
CA LYS A 262 -6.86 -11.16 31.23
C LYS A 262 -5.77 -11.13 32.32
N MET A 263 -6.11 -10.70 33.53
CA MET A 263 -5.20 -10.78 34.69
C MET A 263 -4.94 -12.22 35.16
N HIS A 264 -5.91 -13.13 35.04
CA HIS A 264 -5.72 -14.54 35.37
C HIS A 264 -4.89 -15.30 34.32
N GLN A 265 -5.01 -14.96 33.04
CA GLN A 265 -4.18 -15.53 31.98
C GLN A 265 -2.71 -15.08 32.08
N GLY A 266 -2.44 -13.80 32.32
CA GLY A 266 -1.07 -13.29 32.47
C GLY A 266 -0.32 -13.82 33.72
N ARG A 267 -1.04 -14.29 34.74
CA ARG A 267 -0.45 -14.87 35.95
C ARG A 267 -0.04 -16.35 35.78
N ARG A 268 -0.58 -17.06 34.78
CA ARG A 268 -0.17 -18.44 34.44
C ARG A 268 1.14 -18.51 33.67
N GLU A 269 1.48 -17.48 32.90
CA GLU A 269 2.71 -17.48 32.08
C GLU A 269 3.98 -17.06 32.84
N ARG A 270 3.87 -16.47 34.04
CA ARG A 270 5.03 -16.06 34.84
C ARG A 270 5.67 -17.15 35.71
N ILE A 271 5.17 -18.39 35.70
CA ILE A 271 5.73 -19.49 36.50
C ILE A 271 6.22 -20.61 35.58
N ARG A 272 7.29 -20.36 34.81
CA ARG A 272 8.31 -21.37 34.50
C ARG A 272 9.59 -20.73 33.92
N TYR A 273 10.40 -20.12 34.78
CA TYR A 273 11.84 -20.00 34.50
C TYR A 273 12.58 -20.61 35.69
N ASN A 274 13.18 -21.78 35.45
CA ASN A 274 14.04 -22.46 36.40
C ASN A 274 15.49 -22.12 36.02
N PRO A 275 16.21 -21.28 36.78
CA PRO A 275 17.62 -21.06 36.50
C PRO A 275 18.39 -22.31 36.92
N ILE A 276 19.05 -22.95 35.95
CA ILE A 276 20.00 -24.02 36.20
C ILE A 276 21.13 -23.44 37.05
N HIS A 277 21.31 -24.04 38.22
CA HIS A 277 22.36 -23.75 39.18
C HIS A 277 23.73 -24.07 38.57
N SER A 278 24.61 -23.07 38.56
CA SER A 278 26.06 -23.30 38.46
C SER A 278 26.50 -24.14 39.67
N ARG A 279 27.23 -25.22 39.42
CA ARG A 279 28.09 -25.86 40.41
C ARG A 279 29.40 -26.30 39.75
N GLU A 280 30.47 -25.82 40.36
CA GLU A 280 31.88 -26.07 40.10
C GLU A 280 32.21 -27.55 39.85
N GLN A 281 33.02 -27.81 38.83
CA GLN A 281 34.33 -28.49 38.89
C GLN A 281 35.07 -28.36 37.56
#